data_AF-A0ABD6EJ25-F1
#
_entry.id   AF-A0ABD6EJ25-F1
#
_cell.length_a   1.000
_cell.length_b   1.000
_cell.length_c   1.000
_cell.angle_alpha   90.00
_cell.angle_beta   90.00
_cell.angle_gamma   90.00
#
_symmetry.space_group_name_H-M   'P 1'
#
loop_
_entity.id
_entity.type
_entity.pdbx_description
1 polymer ?
#
loop_
_entity_poly.entity_id
_entity_poly.type
_entity_poly.pdbx_seq_one_letter_code
_entity_poly.pdbx_strand_id
1 'polypeptide(L)'
;MLLKRALCNYRIGHILFWLLRAELGQLGDDATNLSALYKRFAMMIEAYCRGNYSHLDAILKQVDMVSKLTSLSRMVKAMGDKVAATKLLQKELKTHIDVMQNLRSPLDPFDSLGNVNIESCRVIGSAKLPLRLTWTNSEPLARLYSETHQIIFKNGDDLRQDMLTLQVMRIMDAVWKSRDLDFSLSIYEVLPMGKNIGMIQVVQNCCTLFEIQCAAKQLGSTFSMESGLINKWIRNNSENSKVYLEGVDRFTASCAGYCVATYVLGIKDRHQDNIMLAKDGRLFHIDFGHFLGHYKKKLGINRDRVPFVLTDHFLCVISKGKANFRDSHEHKKFRQLCIDAYLMLHQRARLFISLFTMMLCMGLPELQKADDIAFLQTTLCVDMPVEQAITSFQKVFEEAFSGAWSTKTNWFFHSVKHL
;
A
#
# COMPACT_ATOMS: atom_id res chain seq x y z
N MET A 1 -20.10 -16.61 14.92
CA MET A 1 -19.85 -16.68 13.46
C MET A 1 -18.36 -16.64 13.10
N LEU A 2 -17.60 -15.60 13.49
CA LEU A 2 -16.17 -15.47 13.13
C LEU A 2 -15.33 -16.68 13.53
N LEU A 3 -15.42 -17.14 14.78
CA LEU A 3 -14.67 -18.30 15.26
C LEU A 3 -15.00 -19.57 14.47
N LYS A 4 -16.27 -19.81 14.14
CA LYS A 4 -16.68 -20.94 13.30
C LYS A 4 -16.01 -20.89 11.92
N ARG A 5 -16.01 -19.73 11.26
CA ARG A 5 -15.35 -19.55 9.95
C ARG A 5 -13.83 -19.75 10.06
N ALA A 6 -13.21 -19.23 11.12
CA ALA A 6 -11.78 -19.37 11.40
C ALA A 6 -11.36 -20.84 11.63
N LEU A 7 -12.18 -21.62 12.33
CA LEU A 7 -11.92 -23.05 12.55
C LEU A 7 -12.18 -23.90 11.30
N CYS A 8 -13.06 -23.47 10.39
CA CYS A 8 -13.31 -24.17 9.13
C CYS A 8 -12.31 -23.84 8.01
N ASN A 9 -11.55 -22.74 8.13
CA ASN A 9 -10.63 -22.30 7.09
C ASN A 9 -9.38 -21.68 7.73
N TYR A 10 -8.24 -22.34 7.55
CA TYR A 10 -6.98 -21.93 8.19
C TYR A 10 -6.54 -20.52 7.81
N ARG A 11 -6.71 -20.09 6.55
CA ARG A 11 -6.35 -18.73 6.12
C ARG A 11 -7.17 -17.66 6.85
N ILE A 12 -8.48 -17.89 6.98
CA ILE A 12 -9.36 -16.99 7.74
C ILE A 12 -8.96 -16.98 9.22
N GLY A 13 -8.70 -18.14 9.80
CA GLY A 13 -8.32 -18.26 11.21
C GLY A 13 -6.97 -17.62 11.52
N HIS A 14 -5.99 -17.78 10.63
CA HIS A 14 -4.66 -17.20 10.74
C HIS A 14 -4.72 -15.66 10.71
N ILE A 15 -5.46 -15.08 9.76
CA ILE A 15 -5.68 -13.62 9.73
C ILE A 15 -6.42 -13.17 10.99
N LEU A 16 -7.48 -13.87 11.41
CA LEU A 16 -8.24 -13.52 12.62
C LEU A 16 -7.34 -13.50 13.87
N PHE A 17 -6.45 -14.49 14.02
CA PHE A 17 -5.49 -14.55 15.12
C PHE A 17 -4.64 -13.28 15.19
N TRP A 18 -4.04 -12.87 14.06
CA TRP A 18 -3.17 -11.68 14.02
C TRP A 18 -3.94 -10.38 14.24
N LEU A 19 -5.15 -10.25 13.70
CA LEU A 19 -5.99 -9.08 13.92
C LEU A 19 -6.40 -8.93 15.39
N LEU A 20 -6.83 -10.02 16.04
CA LEU A 20 -7.17 -10.00 17.47
C LEU A 20 -5.93 -9.70 18.33
N ARG A 21 -4.77 -10.29 17.99
CA ARG A 21 -3.51 -10.04 18.70
C ARG A 21 -3.04 -8.59 18.55
N ALA A 22 -3.24 -8.00 17.37
CA ALA A 22 -2.92 -6.59 17.14
C ALA A 22 -3.76 -5.67 18.03
N GLU A 23 -5.07 -5.92 18.12
CA GLU A 23 -5.98 -5.14 18.97
C GLU A 23 -5.69 -5.34 20.47
N LEU A 24 -5.36 -6.56 20.92
CA LEU A 24 -4.88 -6.78 22.29
C LEU A 24 -3.66 -5.90 22.61
N GLY A 25 -2.71 -5.80 21.69
CA GLY A 25 -1.54 -4.93 21.85
C GLY A 25 -1.88 -3.45 21.99
N GLN A 26 -3.01 -2.99 21.44
CA GLN A 26 -3.46 -1.59 21.56
C GLN A 26 -4.07 -1.29 22.94
N LEU A 27 -4.78 -2.27 23.52
CA LEU A 27 -5.51 -2.10 24.79
C LEU A 27 -4.61 -2.05 26.03
N GLY A 28 -3.33 -2.41 25.90
CA GLY A 28 -2.32 -2.29 26.96
C GLY A 28 -2.36 -3.39 28.03
N ASP A 29 -1.26 -3.50 28.77
CA ASP A 29 -1.01 -4.52 29.79
C ASP A 29 -1.20 -3.97 31.21
N ASP A 30 -2.38 -3.41 31.54
CA ASP A 30 -2.71 -3.21 32.96
C ASP A 30 -3.24 -4.54 33.53
N ALA A 31 -2.30 -5.38 33.97
CA ALA A 31 -2.57 -6.70 34.53
C ALA A 31 -3.50 -6.66 35.75
N THR A 32 -3.66 -5.50 36.39
CA THR A 32 -4.51 -5.34 37.57
C THR A 32 -5.98 -5.09 37.23
N ASN A 33 -6.30 -4.59 36.03
CA ASN A 33 -7.67 -4.33 35.61
C ASN A 33 -7.88 -4.46 34.09
N LEU A 34 -7.96 -5.71 33.61
CA LEU A 34 -8.23 -6.01 32.20
C LEU A 34 -9.65 -5.55 31.79
N SER A 35 -9.71 -4.74 30.73
CA SER A 35 -10.98 -4.28 30.16
C SER A 35 -11.85 -5.45 29.66
N ALA A 36 -13.17 -5.24 29.62
CA ALA A 36 -14.10 -6.24 29.07
C ALA A 36 -13.78 -6.62 27.61
N LEU A 37 -13.25 -5.66 26.84
CA LEU A 37 -12.85 -5.89 25.45
C LEU A 37 -11.58 -6.74 25.35
N TYR A 38 -10.58 -6.50 26.22
CA TYR A 38 -9.38 -7.33 26.30
C TYR A 38 -9.76 -8.79 26.59
N LYS A 39 -10.57 -9.02 27.63
CA LYS A 39 -11.03 -10.36 28.01
C LYS A 39 -11.74 -11.06 26.84
N ARG A 40 -12.59 -10.32 26.11
CA ARG A 40 -13.30 -10.85 24.93
C ARG A 40 -12.34 -11.32 23.84
N PHE A 41 -11.36 -10.49 23.45
CA PHE A 41 -10.41 -10.86 22.41
C PHE A 41 -9.47 -11.99 22.85
N ALA A 42 -9.00 -11.97 24.09
CA ALA A 42 -8.17 -13.03 24.66
C ALA A 42 -8.89 -14.40 24.64
N MET A 43 -10.15 -14.45 25.09
CA MET A 43 -10.96 -15.67 25.04
C MET A 43 -11.20 -16.16 23.60
N MET A 44 -11.37 -15.26 22.64
CA MET A 44 -11.51 -15.63 21.23
C MET A 44 -10.23 -16.25 20.66
N ILE A 45 -9.07 -15.68 20.98
CA ILE A 45 -7.77 -16.24 20.60
C ILE A 45 -7.58 -17.61 21.25
N GLU A 46 -7.85 -17.74 22.55
CA GLU A 46 -7.73 -19.02 23.26
C GLU A 46 -8.62 -20.10 22.63
N ALA A 47 -9.88 -19.80 22.37
CA ALA A 47 -10.81 -20.72 21.74
C ALA A 47 -10.35 -21.14 20.34
N TYR A 48 -9.80 -20.19 19.55
CA TYR A 48 -9.22 -20.49 18.25
C TYR A 48 -8.00 -21.41 18.37
N CYS A 49 -7.04 -21.10 19.26
CA CYS A 49 -5.84 -21.90 19.46
C CYS A 49 -6.17 -23.33 19.93
N ARG A 50 -7.12 -23.50 20.86
CA ARG A 50 -7.57 -24.82 21.34
C ARG A 50 -8.27 -25.62 20.24
N GLY A 51 -9.09 -24.96 19.43
CA GLY A 51 -9.79 -25.59 18.31
C GLY A 51 -8.91 -25.87 17.10
N ASN A 52 -7.70 -25.29 17.05
CA ASN A 52 -6.79 -25.37 15.90
C ASN A 52 -5.37 -25.80 16.29
N TYR A 53 -5.27 -26.77 17.22
CA TYR A 53 -4.01 -27.19 17.84
C TYR A 53 -2.94 -27.64 16.82
N SER A 54 -3.35 -28.23 15.68
CA SER A 54 -2.45 -28.72 14.63
C SER A 54 -1.62 -27.61 13.97
N HIS A 55 -2.11 -26.37 13.99
CA HIS A 55 -1.42 -25.21 13.40
C HIS A 55 -0.79 -24.29 14.44
N LEU A 56 -0.84 -24.65 15.74
CA LEU A 56 -0.35 -23.82 16.82
C LEU A 56 1.18 -23.63 16.76
N ASP A 57 1.94 -24.67 16.44
CA ASP A 57 3.41 -24.59 16.30
C ASP A 57 3.84 -23.56 15.24
N ALA A 58 3.13 -23.53 14.10
CA ALA A 58 3.39 -22.56 13.05
C ALA A 58 3.14 -21.12 13.51
N ILE A 59 2.06 -20.90 14.29
CA ILE A 59 1.75 -19.59 14.85
C ILE A 59 2.78 -19.19 15.91
N LEU A 60 3.21 -20.12 16.78
CA LEU A 60 4.22 -19.85 17.81
C LEU A 60 5.55 -19.42 17.19
N LYS A 61 6.02 -20.12 16.14
CA LYS A 61 7.21 -19.71 15.37
C LYS A 61 7.09 -18.30 14.81
N GLN A 62 5.92 -17.94 14.27
CA GLN A 62 5.69 -16.57 13.77
C GLN A 62 5.70 -15.54 14.91
N VAL A 63 5.13 -15.86 16.07
CA VAL A 63 5.14 -14.99 17.26
C VAL A 63 6.58 -14.76 17.76
N ASP A 64 7.40 -15.81 17.80
CA ASP A 64 8.81 -15.72 18.19
C ASP A 64 9.62 -14.87 17.19
N MET A 65 9.41 -15.08 15.88
CA MET A 65 10.00 -14.25 14.84
C MET A 65 9.66 -12.77 15.04
N VAL A 66 8.38 -12.45 15.24
CA VAL A 66 7.93 -11.06 15.46
C VAL A 66 8.60 -10.47 16.70
N SER A 67 8.66 -11.21 17.81
CA SER A 67 9.31 -10.77 19.05
C SER A 67 10.79 -10.43 18.84
N LYS A 68 11.53 -11.31 18.15
CA LYS A 68 12.94 -11.09 17.83
C LYS A 68 13.15 -9.89 16.90
N LEU A 69 12.32 -9.75 15.85
CA LEU A 69 12.36 -8.60 14.95
C LEU A 69 12.02 -7.29 15.67
N THR A 70 11.10 -7.29 16.62
CA THR A 70 10.79 -6.12 17.45
C THR A 70 12.02 -5.68 18.26
N SER A 71 12.70 -6.63 18.93
CA SER A 71 13.93 -6.33 19.67
C SER A 71 15.02 -5.81 18.74
N LEU A 72 15.25 -6.49 17.62
CA LEU A 72 16.26 -6.13 16.63
C LEU A 72 16.02 -4.73 16.05
N SER A 73 14.77 -4.39 15.72
CA SER A 73 14.42 -3.07 15.25
C SER A 73 14.73 -1.97 16.28
N ARG A 74 14.58 -2.23 17.58
CA ARG A 74 14.98 -1.26 18.63
C ARG A 74 16.49 -1.07 18.67
N MET A 75 17.27 -2.14 18.56
CA MET A 75 18.74 -2.06 18.52
C MET A 75 19.23 -1.30 17.28
N VAL A 76 18.67 -1.61 16.12
CA VAL A 76 18.97 -0.94 14.85
C VAL A 76 18.68 0.57 14.92
N LYS A 77 17.58 0.98 15.57
CA LYS A 77 17.23 2.40 15.75
C LYS A 77 18.16 3.16 16.69
N ALA A 78 18.86 2.47 17.58
CA ALA A 78 19.87 3.09 18.43
C ALA A 78 21.15 3.42 17.66
N MET A 79 21.31 2.87 16.45
CA MET A 79 22.43 3.18 15.57
C MET A 79 22.20 4.52 14.86
N GLY A 80 23.18 5.42 14.93
CA GLY A 80 23.11 6.72 14.24
C GLY A 80 23.37 6.65 12.73
N ASP A 81 23.90 5.53 12.23
CA ASP A 81 24.26 5.35 10.82
C ASP A 81 23.54 4.14 10.19
N LYS A 82 23.05 4.33 8.96
CA LYS A 82 22.29 3.31 8.20
C LYS A 82 23.13 2.11 7.81
N VAL A 83 24.40 2.31 7.48
CA VAL A 83 25.29 1.22 7.06
C VAL A 83 25.61 0.35 8.28
N ALA A 84 25.96 0.98 9.41
CA ALA A 84 26.18 0.29 10.67
C ALA A 84 24.90 -0.44 11.16
N ALA A 85 23.74 0.22 11.06
CA ALA A 85 22.43 -0.37 11.31
C ALA A 85 22.16 -1.63 10.47
N THR A 86 22.48 -1.60 9.17
CA THR A 86 22.33 -2.75 8.28
C THR A 86 23.29 -3.88 8.61
N LYS A 87 24.56 -3.57 8.93
CA LYS A 87 25.53 -4.57 9.39
C LYS A 87 25.10 -5.24 10.69
N LEU A 88 24.56 -4.47 11.65
CA LEU A 88 24.01 -5.00 12.89
C LEU A 88 22.81 -5.92 12.62
N LEU A 89 21.85 -5.48 11.79
CA LEU A 89 20.72 -6.29 11.35
C LEU A 89 21.19 -7.65 10.82
N GLN A 90 22.13 -7.65 9.88
CA GLN A 90 22.65 -8.86 9.25
C GLN A 90 23.36 -9.78 10.26
N LYS A 91 24.15 -9.22 11.17
CA LYS A 91 24.82 -9.97 12.25
C LYS A 91 23.81 -10.65 13.17
N GLU A 92 22.81 -9.93 13.65
CA GLU A 92 21.82 -10.46 14.58
C GLU A 92 20.87 -11.47 13.92
N LEU A 93 20.53 -11.28 12.64
CA LEU A 93 19.78 -12.28 11.87
C LEU A 93 20.57 -13.60 11.76
N LYS A 94 21.90 -13.54 11.61
CA LYS A 94 22.75 -14.73 11.58
C LYS A 94 22.74 -15.48 12.91
N THR A 95 22.75 -14.75 14.04
CA THR A 95 22.68 -15.35 15.39
C THR A 95 21.34 -16.01 15.67
N HIS A 96 20.25 -15.51 15.07
CA HIS A 96 18.88 -15.98 15.31
C HIS A 96 18.25 -16.66 14.09
N ILE A 97 19.09 -17.25 13.22
CA ILE A 97 18.66 -17.76 11.91
C ILE A 97 17.54 -18.81 12.02
N ASP A 98 17.58 -19.67 13.04
CA ASP A 98 16.64 -20.78 13.23
C ASP A 98 15.20 -20.31 13.44
N VAL A 99 15.01 -19.15 14.08
CA VAL A 99 13.68 -18.55 14.32
C VAL A 99 13.19 -17.80 13.07
N MET A 100 14.08 -17.48 12.15
CA MET A 100 13.82 -16.63 11.00
C MET A 100 13.59 -17.41 9.71
N GLN A 101 13.73 -18.73 9.67
CA GLN A 101 13.67 -19.52 8.42
C GLN A 101 12.71 -20.72 8.50
N ASN A 102 12.34 -21.26 7.34
CA ASN A 102 11.52 -22.46 7.19
C ASN A 102 10.18 -22.37 7.95
N LEU A 103 9.48 -21.25 7.75
CA LEU A 103 8.21 -20.95 8.40
C LEU A 103 7.17 -20.46 7.39
N ARG A 104 5.89 -20.56 7.76
CA ARG A 104 4.80 -19.96 6.97
C ARG A 104 4.85 -18.44 7.10
N SER A 105 4.59 -17.72 6.02
CA SER A 105 4.52 -16.26 6.05
C SER A 105 3.35 -15.80 6.94
N PRO A 106 3.56 -14.79 7.79
CA PRO A 106 2.44 -14.15 8.49
C PRO A 106 1.51 -13.37 7.56
N LEU A 107 1.95 -12.96 6.36
CA LEU A 107 1.10 -12.20 5.43
C LEU A 107 0.16 -13.12 4.62
N ASP A 108 0.62 -14.32 4.27
CA ASP A 108 -0.20 -15.38 3.68
C ASP A 108 0.31 -16.74 4.17
N PRO A 109 -0.48 -17.52 4.92
CA PRO A 109 -0.02 -18.79 5.46
C PRO A 109 0.25 -19.87 4.41
N PHE A 110 -0.12 -19.65 3.15
CA PHE A 110 0.24 -20.54 2.04
C PHE A 110 1.66 -20.29 1.53
N ASP A 111 2.19 -19.07 1.68
CA ASP A 111 3.57 -18.77 1.33
C ASP A 111 4.53 -19.39 2.34
N SER A 112 5.54 -20.10 1.83
CA SER A 112 6.60 -20.69 2.64
C SER A 112 7.86 -19.83 2.57
N LEU A 113 8.25 -19.24 3.70
CA LEU A 113 9.51 -18.52 3.85
C LEU A 113 10.62 -19.55 4.07
N GLY A 114 11.48 -19.75 3.06
CA GLY A 114 12.60 -20.68 3.11
C GLY A 114 13.77 -20.15 3.94
N ASN A 115 14.98 -20.37 3.45
CA ASN A 115 16.21 -19.84 4.06
C ASN A 115 16.27 -18.31 3.93
N VAL A 116 16.69 -17.62 4.99
CA VAL A 116 16.90 -16.16 4.98
C VAL A 116 18.12 -15.82 4.11
N ASN A 117 17.95 -14.90 3.17
CA ASN A 117 19.07 -14.30 2.44
C ASN A 117 19.58 -13.08 3.23
N ILE A 118 20.51 -13.32 4.14
CA ILE A 118 21.04 -12.31 5.07
C ILE A 118 21.64 -11.12 4.31
N GLU A 119 22.39 -11.37 3.24
CA GLU A 119 23.08 -10.32 2.48
C GLU A 119 22.09 -9.34 1.81
N SER A 120 20.92 -9.86 1.42
CA SER A 120 19.84 -9.05 0.82
C SER A 120 19.00 -8.29 1.86
N CYS A 121 19.06 -8.69 3.14
CA CYS A 121 18.37 -8.01 4.22
C CYS A 121 19.01 -6.64 4.52
N ARG A 122 18.20 -5.59 4.65
CA ARG A 122 18.70 -4.22 4.86
C ARG A 122 17.74 -3.33 5.63
N VAL A 123 18.28 -2.27 6.21
CA VAL A 123 17.49 -1.20 6.81
C VAL A 123 17.12 -0.18 5.74
N ILE A 124 15.83 0.13 5.61
CA ILE A 124 15.34 1.13 4.64
C ILE A 124 15.65 2.53 5.19
N GLY A 125 16.16 3.41 4.32
CA GLY A 125 16.43 4.80 4.66
C GLY A 125 15.14 5.59 4.80
N SER A 126 14.58 5.63 6.01
CA SER A 126 13.40 6.43 6.35
C SER A 126 13.44 6.76 7.85
N ALA A 127 12.61 7.72 8.29
CA ALA A 127 12.60 8.19 9.68
C ALA A 127 12.40 7.09 10.74
N LYS A 128 11.75 5.98 10.39
CA LYS A 128 11.42 4.88 11.30
C LYS A 128 12.33 3.66 11.16
N LEU A 129 13.28 3.69 10.23
CA LEU A 129 14.28 2.64 9.98
C LEU A 129 13.68 1.21 9.92
N PRO A 130 12.70 0.94 9.03
CA PRO A 130 12.10 -0.38 8.92
C PRO A 130 13.06 -1.39 8.28
N LEU A 131 12.83 -2.66 8.59
CA LEU A 131 13.71 -3.76 8.19
C LEU A 131 13.13 -4.41 6.93
N ARG A 132 13.87 -4.43 5.81
CA ARG A 132 13.53 -5.23 4.64
C ARG A 132 14.20 -6.59 4.76
N LEU A 133 13.40 -7.63 4.87
CA LEU A 133 13.81 -9.01 5.05
C LEU A 133 13.57 -9.79 3.77
N THR A 134 14.47 -10.72 3.45
CA THR A 134 14.45 -11.51 2.21
C THR A 134 14.64 -12.99 2.53
N TRP A 135 13.80 -13.83 1.96
CA TRP A 135 13.87 -15.29 2.05
C TRP A 135 13.90 -15.89 0.65
N THR A 136 14.51 -17.06 0.52
CA THR A 136 14.33 -17.92 -0.64
C THR A 136 12.88 -18.38 -0.73
N ASN A 137 12.33 -18.38 -1.93
CA ASN A 137 11.03 -18.98 -2.21
C ASN A 137 11.24 -20.49 -2.40
N SER A 138 10.62 -21.28 -1.52
CA SER A 138 10.75 -22.75 -1.53
C SER A 138 9.84 -23.45 -2.55
N GLU A 139 9.00 -22.70 -3.25
CA GLU A 139 8.08 -23.25 -4.24
C GLU A 139 8.84 -23.83 -5.44
N PRO A 140 8.52 -25.05 -5.94
CA PRO A 140 9.25 -25.67 -7.04
C PRO A 140 9.30 -24.84 -8.33
N LEU A 141 8.29 -23.99 -8.55
CA LEU A 141 8.18 -23.10 -9.71
C LEU A 141 8.59 -21.65 -9.40
N ALA A 142 9.24 -21.39 -8.26
CA ALA A 142 9.68 -20.05 -7.85
C ALA A 142 10.46 -19.31 -8.95
N ARG A 143 11.34 -20.02 -9.68
CA ARG A 143 12.13 -19.48 -10.82
C ARG A 143 11.30 -18.85 -11.95
N LEU A 144 10.01 -19.20 -12.07
CA LEU A 144 9.13 -18.67 -13.12
C LEU A 144 8.41 -17.39 -12.69
N TYR A 145 8.35 -17.09 -11.40
CA TYR A 145 7.56 -15.97 -10.87
C TYR A 145 8.40 -15.08 -9.94
N SER A 146 8.92 -15.65 -8.85
CA SER A 146 9.80 -14.95 -7.92
C SER A 146 10.61 -15.95 -7.09
N GLU A 147 11.93 -15.85 -7.18
CA GLU A 147 12.86 -16.69 -6.41
C GLU A 147 12.95 -16.30 -4.94
N THR A 148 12.37 -15.16 -4.54
CA THR A 148 12.44 -14.68 -3.16
C THR A 148 11.11 -14.15 -2.65
N HIS A 149 10.83 -14.38 -1.37
CA HIS A 149 9.82 -13.62 -0.64
C HIS A 149 10.50 -12.47 0.08
N GLN A 150 9.89 -11.28 0.06
CA GLN A 150 10.40 -10.13 0.77
C GLN A 150 9.28 -9.45 1.56
N ILE A 151 9.61 -9.11 2.81
CA ILE A 151 8.70 -8.49 3.75
C ILE A 151 9.41 -7.30 4.39
N ILE A 152 8.69 -6.19 4.53
CA ILE A 152 9.12 -5.06 5.35
C ILE A 152 8.51 -5.23 6.73
N PHE A 153 9.35 -5.31 7.74
CA PHE A 153 8.94 -5.22 9.13
C PHE A 153 9.04 -3.77 9.60
N LYS A 154 7.90 -3.22 10.03
CA LYS A 154 7.80 -1.88 10.59
C LYS A 154 7.56 -1.95 12.09
N ASN A 155 8.27 -1.09 12.82
CA ASN A 155 8.09 -0.85 14.24
C ASN A 155 8.09 0.67 14.43
N GLY A 156 7.08 1.23 15.09
CA GLY A 156 6.92 2.66 15.34
C GLY A 156 5.89 3.39 14.47
N ASP A 157 5.15 2.66 13.62
CA ASP A 157 4.02 3.15 12.81
C ASP A 157 2.79 2.27 13.03
N ASP A 158 1.59 2.86 13.12
CA ASP A 158 0.32 2.13 13.21
C ASP A 158 -0.15 1.70 11.82
N LEU A 159 0.05 0.42 11.47
CA LEU A 159 -0.31 -0.12 10.15
C LEU A 159 -1.81 -0.44 9.98
N ARG A 160 -2.64 -0.19 10.99
CA ARG A 160 -4.08 -0.44 10.88
C ARG A 160 -4.71 0.42 9.78
N GLN A 161 -4.23 1.65 9.61
CA GLN A 161 -4.70 2.56 8.56
C GLN A 161 -4.37 2.05 7.15
N ASP A 162 -3.12 1.66 6.92
CA ASP A 162 -2.68 1.07 5.65
C ASP A 162 -3.50 -0.17 5.32
N MET A 163 -3.66 -1.07 6.30
CA MET A 163 -4.44 -2.30 6.13
C MET A 163 -5.90 -2.00 5.74
N LEU A 164 -6.57 -1.06 6.42
CA LEU A 164 -7.95 -0.69 6.09
C LEU A 164 -8.06 -0.05 4.71
N THR A 165 -7.14 0.85 4.37
CA THR A 165 -7.11 1.50 3.06
C THR A 165 -7.02 0.45 1.94
N LEU A 166 -6.07 -0.48 2.08
CA LEU A 166 -5.90 -1.58 1.13
C LEU A 166 -7.12 -2.50 1.10
N GLN A 167 -7.74 -2.76 2.26
CA GLN A 167 -8.97 -3.56 2.33
C GLN A 167 -10.14 -2.90 1.59
N VAL A 168 -10.30 -1.58 1.72
CA VAL A 168 -11.32 -0.84 0.96
C VAL A 168 -10.98 -0.85 -0.53
N MET A 169 -9.70 -0.72 -0.91
CA MET A 169 -9.28 -0.87 -2.31
C MET A 169 -9.60 -2.27 -2.87
N ARG A 170 -9.50 -3.35 -2.08
CA ARG A 170 -9.94 -4.70 -2.53
C ARG A 170 -11.42 -4.74 -2.83
N ILE A 171 -12.23 -4.01 -2.05
CA ILE A 171 -13.68 -3.91 -2.28
C ILE A 171 -13.95 -3.08 -3.53
N MET A 172 -13.23 -1.97 -3.74
CA MET A 172 -13.32 -1.17 -4.98
C MET A 172 -12.97 -2.02 -6.21
N ASP A 173 -11.85 -2.77 -6.14
CA ASP A 173 -11.40 -3.68 -7.20
C ASP A 173 -12.46 -4.76 -7.52
N ALA A 174 -13.06 -5.38 -6.50
CA ALA A 174 -14.14 -6.34 -6.68
C ALA A 174 -15.40 -5.70 -7.30
N VAL A 175 -15.74 -4.47 -6.91
CA VAL A 175 -16.86 -3.73 -7.51
C VAL A 175 -16.58 -3.47 -8.99
N TRP A 176 -15.40 -3.00 -9.35
CA TRP A 176 -15.02 -2.75 -10.74
C TRP A 176 -15.01 -4.02 -11.59
N LYS A 177 -14.39 -5.10 -11.10
CA LYS A 177 -14.35 -6.40 -11.77
C LYS A 177 -15.73 -7.03 -11.94
N SER A 178 -16.71 -6.70 -11.09
CA SER A 178 -18.10 -7.16 -11.28
C SER A 178 -18.79 -6.60 -12.52
N ARG A 179 -18.19 -5.62 -13.21
CA ARG A 179 -18.63 -5.12 -14.52
C ARG A 179 -17.51 -5.17 -15.57
N ASP A 180 -16.65 -6.17 -15.48
CA ASP A 180 -15.58 -6.43 -16.45
C ASP A 180 -14.57 -5.29 -16.62
N LEU A 181 -14.46 -4.42 -15.61
CA LEU A 181 -13.41 -3.38 -15.55
C LEU A 181 -12.31 -3.83 -14.60
N ASP A 182 -11.20 -4.33 -15.15
CA ASP A 182 -10.00 -4.63 -14.39
C ASP A 182 -8.99 -3.47 -14.46
N PHE A 183 -8.86 -2.74 -13.36
CA PHE A 183 -7.92 -1.64 -13.25
C PHE A 183 -6.49 -2.09 -12.94
N SER A 184 -6.19 -3.39 -12.90
CA SER A 184 -4.83 -3.90 -12.65
C SER A 184 -4.20 -3.34 -11.36
N LEU A 185 -5.02 -3.13 -10.32
CA LEU A 185 -4.54 -2.62 -9.03
C LEU A 185 -3.53 -3.60 -8.41
N SER A 186 -2.44 -3.06 -7.88
CA SER A 186 -1.47 -3.85 -7.12
C SER A 186 -1.70 -3.65 -5.62
N ILE A 187 -2.66 -4.40 -5.09
CA ILE A 187 -3.05 -4.35 -3.67
C ILE A 187 -2.18 -5.33 -2.89
N TYR A 188 -1.13 -4.83 -2.25
CA TYR A 188 -0.20 -5.61 -1.46
C TYR A 188 -0.73 -5.91 -0.05
N GLU A 189 -0.19 -6.94 0.60
CA GLU A 189 -0.60 -7.30 1.96
C GLU A 189 0.05 -6.43 3.04
N VAL A 190 -0.76 -6.04 4.03
CA VAL A 190 -0.32 -5.35 5.24
C VAL A 190 -0.98 -6.00 6.43
N LEU A 191 -0.19 -6.39 7.42
CA LEU A 191 -0.67 -7.04 8.64
C LEU A 191 -0.15 -6.33 9.89
N PRO A 192 -1.02 -5.64 10.63
CA PRO A 192 -0.75 -5.20 12.00
C PRO A 192 -0.55 -6.41 12.91
N MET A 193 0.44 -6.35 13.80
CA MET A 193 0.83 -7.48 14.67
C MET A 193 0.93 -7.08 16.15
N GLY A 194 0.65 -5.83 16.47
CA GLY A 194 0.72 -5.26 17.81
C GLY A 194 0.70 -3.73 17.76
N LYS A 195 0.94 -3.09 18.90
CA LYS A 195 1.02 -1.63 18.98
C LYS A 195 2.17 -1.09 18.15
N ASN A 196 1.84 -0.37 17.09
CA ASN A 196 2.80 0.22 16.15
C ASN A 196 3.78 -0.78 15.52
N ILE A 197 3.40 -2.06 15.41
CA ILE A 197 4.23 -3.11 14.85
C ILE A 197 3.43 -3.85 13.78
N GLY A 198 4.06 -4.14 12.66
CA GLY A 198 3.47 -5.01 11.65
C GLY A 198 4.38 -5.26 10.45
N MET A 199 3.82 -5.97 9.48
CA MET A 199 4.53 -6.38 8.27
C MET A 199 3.82 -5.88 7.02
N ILE A 200 4.62 -5.60 5.99
CA ILE A 200 4.17 -5.14 4.66
C ILE A 200 4.82 -6.02 3.60
N GLN A 201 4.02 -6.55 2.68
CA GLN A 201 4.51 -7.28 1.52
C GLN A 201 5.32 -6.37 0.61
N VAL A 202 6.49 -6.82 0.17
CA VAL A 202 7.24 -6.14 -0.89
C VAL A 202 6.76 -6.63 -2.24
N VAL A 203 6.18 -5.73 -3.03
CA VAL A 203 5.93 -5.97 -4.45
C VAL A 203 7.28 -6.12 -5.17
N GLN A 204 7.45 -7.20 -5.93
CA GLN A 204 8.69 -7.48 -6.63
C GLN A 204 8.76 -6.73 -7.96
N ASN A 205 9.97 -6.60 -8.51
CA ASN A 205 10.19 -6.02 -9.84
C ASN A 205 9.59 -4.63 -10.03
N CYS A 206 9.63 -3.79 -9.01
CA CYS A 206 9.17 -2.41 -9.05
C CYS A 206 10.18 -1.46 -8.41
N CYS A 207 10.05 -0.18 -8.73
CA CYS A 207 10.81 0.91 -8.12
C CYS A 207 9.89 2.11 -7.88
N THR A 208 10.30 3.01 -7.00
CA THR A 208 9.60 4.29 -6.83
C THR A 208 9.83 5.18 -8.06
N LEU A 209 8.92 6.11 -8.33
CA LEU A 209 9.13 7.08 -9.41
C LEU A 209 10.38 7.95 -9.15
N PHE A 210 10.72 8.19 -7.87
CA PHE A 210 11.95 8.88 -7.49
C PHE A 210 13.21 8.08 -7.87
N GLU A 211 13.24 6.77 -7.60
CA GLU A 211 14.35 5.91 -7.99
C GLU A 211 14.56 5.92 -9.51
N ILE A 212 13.47 5.90 -10.30
CA ILE A 212 13.54 6.05 -11.76
C ILE A 212 14.14 7.40 -12.16
N GLN A 213 13.73 8.49 -11.50
CA GLN A 213 14.26 9.82 -11.77
C GLN A 213 15.75 9.96 -11.43
N CYS A 214 16.18 9.41 -10.29
CA CYS A 214 17.58 9.42 -9.86
C CYS A 214 18.48 8.61 -10.79
N ALA A 215 18.03 7.42 -11.19
CA ALA A 215 18.78 6.58 -12.14
C ALA A 215 19.00 7.30 -13.48
N ALA A 216 17.98 8.03 -13.97
CA ALA A 216 18.11 8.81 -15.20
C ALA A 216 19.06 10.02 -15.09
N LYS A 217 19.16 10.65 -13.91
CA LYS A 217 20.12 11.74 -13.66
C LYS A 217 21.57 11.25 -13.69
N GLN A 218 21.83 10.08 -13.10
CA GLN A 218 23.18 9.51 -13.02
C GLN A 218 23.74 9.11 -14.40
N LEU A 219 22.87 8.78 -15.35
CA LEU A 219 23.24 8.44 -16.74
C LEU A 219 23.60 9.68 -17.59
N GLY A 220 23.90 10.83 -16.98
CA GLY A 220 24.30 12.06 -17.68
C GLY A 220 23.18 12.68 -18.51
N SER A 221 21.94 12.24 -18.30
CA SER A 221 20.81 12.67 -19.07
C SER A 221 20.35 14.05 -18.53
N THR A 222 20.35 15.10 -19.37
CA THR A 222 19.65 16.38 -19.17
C THR A 222 18.12 16.22 -18.93
N PHE A 223 17.62 14.98 -18.82
CA PHE A 223 16.24 14.53 -19.03
C PHE A 223 15.41 14.43 -17.74
N SER A 224 15.92 14.85 -16.58
CA SER A 224 15.16 14.72 -15.31
C SER A 224 13.85 15.52 -15.25
N MET A 225 13.61 16.37 -16.25
CA MET A 225 12.42 17.22 -16.46
C MET A 225 11.57 16.79 -17.67
N GLU A 226 11.99 15.81 -18.47
CA GLU A 226 11.22 15.38 -19.66
C GLU A 226 10.01 14.53 -19.26
N SER A 227 8.82 14.95 -19.71
CA SER A 227 7.57 14.21 -19.53
C SER A 227 7.64 12.76 -20.05
N GLY A 228 8.57 12.44 -20.96
CA GLY A 228 8.77 11.09 -21.50
C GLY A 228 9.51 10.09 -20.60
N LEU A 229 10.06 10.49 -19.44
CA LEU A 229 10.90 9.62 -18.61
C LEU A 229 10.24 8.28 -18.25
N ILE A 230 9.02 8.33 -17.70
CA ILE A 230 8.30 7.12 -17.27
C ILE A 230 7.98 6.22 -18.47
N ASN A 231 7.59 6.82 -19.60
CA ASN A 231 7.31 6.07 -20.82
C ASN A 231 8.55 5.36 -21.36
N LYS A 232 9.71 6.04 -21.37
CA LYS A 232 11.01 5.45 -21.72
C LYS A 232 11.38 4.31 -20.78
N TRP A 233 11.13 4.45 -19.48
CA TRP A 233 11.38 3.36 -18.52
C TRP A 233 10.54 2.12 -18.81
N ILE A 234 9.23 2.27 -19.10
CA ILE A 234 8.36 1.15 -19.51
C ILE A 234 8.89 0.53 -20.81
N ARG A 235 9.26 1.36 -21.80
CA ARG A 235 9.81 0.90 -23.07
C ARG A 235 11.10 0.09 -22.89
N ASN A 236 12.01 0.54 -22.04
CA ASN A 236 13.29 -0.12 -21.78
C ASN A 236 13.15 -1.45 -21.02
N ASN A 237 12.05 -1.64 -20.27
CA ASN A 237 11.73 -2.91 -19.61
C ASN A 237 10.85 -3.82 -20.49
N SER A 238 10.59 -3.44 -21.74
CA SER A 238 9.77 -4.22 -22.67
C SER A 238 10.63 -4.85 -23.76
N GLU A 239 10.49 -6.16 -23.95
CA GLU A 239 11.28 -6.90 -24.95
C GLU A 239 10.94 -6.52 -26.40
N ASN A 240 9.68 -6.14 -26.64
CA ASN A 240 9.18 -5.79 -27.96
C ASN A 240 8.02 -4.80 -27.88
N SER A 241 7.56 -4.32 -29.04
CA SER A 241 6.48 -3.33 -29.11
C SER A 241 5.14 -3.84 -28.58
N LYS A 242 4.84 -5.14 -28.65
CA LYS A 242 3.62 -5.71 -28.08
C LYS A 242 3.65 -5.63 -26.55
N VAL A 243 4.73 -6.10 -25.93
CA VAL A 243 4.91 -6.05 -24.45
C VAL A 243 4.88 -4.61 -23.95
N TYR A 244 5.47 -3.67 -24.69
CA TYR A 244 5.40 -2.24 -24.38
C TYR A 244 3.95 -1.72 -24.38
N LEU A 245 3.17 -2.04 -25.41
CA LEU A 245 1.77 -1.60 -25.48
C LEU A 245 0.93 -2.21 -24.36
N GLU A 246 1.11 -3.48 -24.04
CA GLU A 246 0.48 -4.11 -22.88
C GLU A 246 0.87 -3.41 -21.56
N GLY A 247 2.14 -3.03 -21.42
CA GLY A 247 2.61 -2.27 -20.26
C GLY A 247 1.98 -0.88 -20.17
N VAL A 248 1.79 -0.18 -21.30
CA VAL A 248 1.06 1.09 -21.36
C VAL A 248 -0.42 0.90 -21.01
N ASP A 249 -1.04 -0.18 -21.46
CA ASP A 249 -2.45 -0.48 -21.14
C ASP A 249 -2.62 -0.78 -19.64
N ARG A 250 -1.73 -1.60 -19.04
CA ARG A 250 -1.69 -1.83 -17.58
C ARG A 250 -1.43 -0.54 -16.81
N PHE A 251 -0.53 0.32 -17.28
CA PHE A 251 -0.28 1.63 -16.70
C PHE A 251 -1.53 2.50 -16.72
N THR A 252 -2.21 2.55 -17.87
CA THR A 252 -3.40 3.39 -18.07
C THR A 252 -4.55 2.92 -17.16
N ALA A 253 -4.77 1.60 -17.09
CA ALA A 253 -5.77 1.00 -16.21
C ALA A 253 -5.45 1.27 -14.73
N SER A 254 -4.23 0.95 -14.28
CA SER A 254 -3.85 1.14 -12.88
C SER A 254 -3.82 2.61 -12.46
N CYS A 255 -3.36 3.50 -13.35
CA CYS A 255 -3.43 4.94 -13.12
C CYS A 255 -4.88 5.41 -12.93
N ALA A 256 -5.82 4.97 -13.77
CA ALA A 256 -7.23 5.33 -13.64
C ALA A 256 -7.82 4.85 -12.31
N GLY A 257 -7.57 3.58 -11.95
CA GLY A 257 -8.04 2.99 -10.70
C GLY A 257 -7.50 3.73 -9.46
N TYR A 258 -6.18 4.01 -9.42
CA TYR A 258 -5.59 4.74 -8.29
C TYR A 258 -6.01 6.22 -8.27
N CYS A 259 -6.21 6.90 -9.41
CA CYS A 259 -6.73 8.27 -9.44
C CYS A 259 -8.11 8.35 -8.75
N VAL A 260 -9.02 7.44 -9.11
CA VAL A 260 -10.37 7.41 -8.54
C VAL A 260 -10.35 6.93 -7.09
N ALA A 261 -9.61 5.87 -6.77
CA ALA A 261 -9.53 5.36 -5.39
C ALA A 261 -8.94 6.40 -4.44
N THR A 262 -7.84 7.07 -4.82
CA THR A 262 -7.20 8.07 -3.95
C THR A 262 -8.02 9.34 -3.81
N TYR A 263 -8.75 9.74 -4.85
CA TYR A 263 -9.74 10.81 -4.75
C TYR A 263 -10.84 10.46 -3.75
N VAL A 264 -11.51 9.32 -3.94
CA VAL A 264 -12.63 8.87 -3.10
C VAL A 264 -12.22 8.70 -1.64
N LEU A 265 -11.04 8.12 -1.41
CA LEU A 265 -10.51 7.89 -0.07
C LEU A 265 -9.85 9.13 0.55
N GLY A 266 -9.72 10.22 -0.20
CA GLY A 266 -9.04 11.43 0.27
C GLY A 266 -7.58 11.20 0.65
N ILE A 267 -6.90 10.30 -0.06
CA ILE A 267 -5.49 9.99 0.16
C ILE A 267 -4.66 11.12 -0.45
N LYS A 268 -3.95 11.84 0.41
CA LYS A 268 -3.10 12.99 0.04
C LYS A 268 -1.61 12.65 0.28
N ASP A 269 -0.71 13.63 0.15
CA ASP A 269 0.74 13.47 0.22
C ASP A 269 1.29 12.45 -0.80
N ARG A 270 0.80 12.56 -2.04
CA ARG A 270 1.20 11.69 -3.15
C ARG A 270 2.35 12.31 -3.93
N HIS A 271 3.56 12.02 -3.47
CA HIS A 271 4.81 12.33 -4.17
C HIS A 271 5.41 11.08 -4.81
N GLN A 272 6.40 11.29 -5.66
CA GLN A 272 7.17 10.28 -6.40
C GLN A 272 7.80 9.13 -5.58
N ASP A 273 7.96 9.30 -4.26
CA ASP A 273 8.45 8.22 -3.38
C ASP A 273 7.31 7.29 -2.91
N ASN A 274 6.08 7.82 -2.87
CA ASN A 274 4.87 7.09 -2.46
C ASN A 274 4.11 6.50 -3.65
N ILE A 275 4.68 6.59 -4.85
CA ILE A 275 4.15 6.01 -6.07
C ILE A 275 5.24 5.12 -6.66
N MET A 276 4.87 3.88 -6.95
CA MET A 276 5.74 2.86 -7.50
C MET A 276 5.26 2.42 -8.87
N LEU A 277 6.20 1.93 -9.67
CA LEU A 277 5.96 1.38 -11.00
C LEU A 277 6.63 0.01 -11.11
N ALA A 278 5.83 -1.01 -11.41
CA ALA A 278 6.33 -2.35 -11.72
C ALA A 278 6.82 -2.42 -13.18
N LYS A 279 7.79 -3.31 -13.43
CA LYS A 279 8.40 -3.52 -14.76
C LYS A 279 7.39 -3.90 -15.85
N ASP A 280 6.27 -4.51 -15.45
CA ASP A 280 5.17 -4.89 -16.35
C ASP A 280 4.22 -3.73 -16.69
N GLY A 281 4.47 -2.53 -16.17
CA GLY A 281 3.71 -1.31 -16.41
C GLY A 281 2.69 -0.94 -15.35
N ARG A 282 2.43 -1.78 -14.32
CA ARG A 282 1.46 -1.46 -13.27
C ARG A 282 1.96 -0.32 -12.36
N LEU A 283 1.18 0.74 -12.27
CA LEU A 283 1.36 1.84 -11.32
C LEU A 283 0.64 1.50 -10.02
N PHE A 284 1.26 1.76 -8.88
CA PHE A 284 0.57 1.62 -7.59
C PHE A 284 1.09 2.58 -6.53
N HIS A 285 0.22 2.89 -5.58
CA HIS A 285 0.53 3.80 -4.49
C HIS A 285 0.91 2.99 -3.25
N ILE A 286 1.81 3.54 -2.43
CA ILE A 286 2.22 2.98 -1.15
C ILE A 286 2.11 4.03 -0.04
N ASP A 287 2.24 3.61 1.21
CA ASP A 287 2.23 4.47 2.40
C ASP A 287 0.93 5.28 2.51
N PHE A 288 -0.11 4.64 3.04
CA PHE A 288 -1.46 5.19 3.17
C PHE A 288 -1.76 5.75 4.56
N GLY A 289 -0.72 6.06 5.35
CA GLY A 289 -0.85 6.43 6.75
C GLY A 289 -1.61 7.73 7.06
N HIS A 290 -2.26 8.37 6.07
CA HIS A 290 -3.22 9.46 6.23
C HIS A 290 -4.27 9.41 5.10
N PHE A 291 -5.56 9.34 5.44
CA PHE A 291 -6.70 9.29 4.50
C PHE A 291 -7.87 10.17 5.01
N LEU A 292 -8.97 10.27 4.25
CA LEU A 292 -10.11 11.17 4.50
C LEU A 292 -9.77 12.66 4.61
N GLY A 293 -8.69 13.11 3.97
CA GLY A 293 -8.32 14.52 3.94
C GLY A 293 -7.73 15.07 5.24
N HIS A 294 -7.40 14.24 6.23
CA HIS A 294 -6.69 14.69 7.43
C HIS A 294 -5.25 15.14 7.09
N TYR A 295 -4.96 16.41 7.37
CA TYR A 295 -3.75 17.11 6.88
C TYR A 295 -2.56 17.04 7.83
N LYS A 296 -1.35 17.07 7.26
CA LYS A 296 -0.20 17.74 7.90
C LYS A 296 -0.14 19.19 7.41
N LYS A 297 -0.61 20.14 8.24
CA LYS A 297 -0.40 21.58 7.97
C LYS A 297 1.07 21.93 8.20
N LYS A 298 1.74 22.53 7.22
CA LYS A 298 3.06 23.15 7.42
C LYS A 298 2.94 24.65 7.14
N LEU A 299 3.20 25.48 8.16
CA LEU A 299 3.13 26.95 8.09
C LEU A 299 1.76 27.50 7.64
N GLY A 300 0.66 26.82 7.99
CA GLY A 300 -0.70 27.29 7.68
C GLY A 300 -1.17 27.11 6.22
N ILE A 301 -0.32 26.58 5.33
CA ILE A 301 -0.67 26.34 3.92
C ILE A 301 -0.85 24.83 3.69
N ASN A 302 -1.98 24.45 3.08
CA ASN A 302 -2.22 23.07 2.65
C ASN A 302 -1.27 22.72 1.50
N ARG A 303 -0.48 21.66 1.69
CA ARG A 303 0.58 21.25 0.75
C ARG A 303 0.04 20.64 -0.54
N ASP A 304 -1.15 20.05 -0.49
CA ASP A 304 -1.78 19.37 -1.63
C ASP A 304 -3.00 20.14 -2.13
N ARG A 305 -2.84 20.75 -3.31
CA ARG A 305 -3.89 21.54 -3.97
C ARG A 305 -4.69 20.75 -5.00
N VAL A 306 -4.21 19.57 -5.41
CA VAL A 306 -4.84 18.77 -6.46
C VAL A 306 -5.68 17.62 -5.88
N PRO A 307 -6.81 17.28 -6.52
CA PRO A 307 -7.72 16.26 -6.00
C PRO A 307 -7.12 14.84 -6.07
N PHE A 308 -6.36 14.53 -7.13
CA PHE A 308 -5.53 13.33 -7.26
C PHE A 308 -4.32 13.63 -8.17
N VAL A 309 -3.36 12.70 -8.24
CA VAL A 309 -2.12 12.88 -9.02
C VAL A 309 -2.34 12.49 -10.48
N LEU A 310 -2.26 13.47 -11.37
CA LEU A 310 -2.16 13.28 -12.81
C LEU A 310 -1.10 14.23 -13.36
N THR A 311 0.09 13.71 -13.62
CA THR A 311 1.23 14.52 -14.10
C THR A 311 1.43 14.41 -15.60
N ASP A 312 2.15 15.35 -16.20
CA ASP A 312 2.53 15.26 -17.62
C ASP A 312 3.32 13.97 -17.94
N HIS A 313 4.04 13.41 -16.96
CA HIS A 313 4.71 12.11 -17.13
C HIS A 313 3.70 10.97 -17.35
N PHE A 314 2.59 10.98 -16.62
CA PHE A 314 1.55 9.97 -16.76
C PHE A 314 0.79 10.16 -18.06
N LEU A 315 0.46 11.40 -18.42
CA LEU A 315 -0.21 11.73 -19.68
C LEU A 315 0.62 11.34 -20.90
N CYS A 316 1.94 11.47 -20.84
CA CYS A 316 2.84 11.01 -21.89
C CYS A 316 2.78 9.49 -22.08
N VAL A 317 2.72 8.72 -20.98
CA VAL A 317 2.56 7.26 -21.04
C VAL A 317 1.21 6.88 -21.64
N ILE A 318 0.13 7.48 -21.14
CA ILE A 318 -1.25 7.25 -21.63
C ILE A 318 -1.35 7.54 -23.13
N SER A 319 -0.67 8.59 -23.60
CA SER A 319 -0.60 8.95 -25.02
C SER A 319 0.45 8.18 -25.81
N LYS A 320 0.99 7.07 -25.27
CA LYS A 320 1.97 6.19 -25.94
C LYS A 320 3.24 6.92 -26.41
N GLY A 321 3.65 7.96 -25.70
CA GLY A 321 4.83 8.78 -26.02
C GLY A 321 4.58 9.90 -27.03
N LYS A 322 3.34 10.17 -27.45
CA LYS A 322 3.02 11.28 -28.36
C LYS A 322 3.30 12.65 -27.71
N ALA A 323 3.83 13.59 -28.49
CA ALA A 323 4.18 14.95 -28.02
C ALA A 323 2.95 15.79 -27.64
N ASN A 324 1.87 15.73 -28.42
CA ASN A 324 0.61 16.44 -28.16
C ASN A 324 -0.37 15.54 -27.37
N PHE A 325 -0.06 15.29 -26.10
CA PHE A 325 -0.83 14.36 -25.27
C PHE A 325 -2.14 14.93 -24.68
N ARG A 326 -2.29 16.26 -24.60
CA ARG A 326 -3.43 16.90 -23.91
C ARG A 326 -4.78 16.73 -24.63
N ASP A 327 -4.77 16.72 -25.96
CA ASP A 327 -5.97 16.57 -26.81
C ASP A 327 -6.05 15.21 -27.52
N SER A 328 -5.27 14.22 -27.05
CA SER A 328 -5.18 12.92 -27.68
C SER A 328 -6.47 12.10 -27.50
N HIS A 329 -6.76 11.20 -28.45
CA HIS A 329 -7.86 10.24 -28.32
C HIS A 329 -7.67 9.34 -27.09
N GLU A 330 -6.42 9.00 -26.80
CA GLU A 330 -6.02 8.22 -25.64
C GLU A 330 -6.39 8.93 -24.32
N HIS A 331 -6.19 10.25 -24.24
CA HIS A 331 -6.58 11.02 -23.08
C HIS A 331 -8.11 11.05 -22.89
N LYS A 332 -8.88 11.22 -23.97
CA LYS A 332 -10.35 11.16 -23.91
C LYS A 332 -10.84 9.80 -23.40
N LYS A 333 -10.22 8.70 -23.84
CA LYS A 333 -10.51 7.35 -23.33
C LYS A 333 -10.17 7.21 -21.85
N PHE A 334 -9.01 7.72 -21.42
CA PHE A 334 -8.61 7.69 -20.01
C PHE A 334 -9.58 8.48 -19.12
N ARG A 335 -10.01 9.68 -19.57
CA ARG A 335 -11.04 10.46 -18.87
C ARG A 335 -12.33 9.66 -18.71
N GLN A 336 -12.82 9.03 -19.78
CA GLN A 336 -14.03 8.21 -19.72
C GLN A 336 -13.86 7.04 -18.76
N LEU A 337 -12.72 6.36 -18.81
CA LEU A 337 -12.39 5.24 -17.93
C LEU A 337 -12.43 5.65 -16.44
N CYS A 338 -11.91 6.83 -16.09
CA CYS A 338 -12.00 7.38 -14.73
C CYS A 338 -13.46 7.70 -14.32
N ILE A 339 -14.25 8.27 -15.24
CA ILE A 339 -15.67 8.56 -14.98
C ILE A 339 -16.44 7.27 -14.71
N ASP A 340 -16.23 6.24 -15.54
CA ASP A 340 -16.89 4.94 -15.40
C ASP A 340 -16.53 4.29 -14.06
N ALA A 341 -15.24 4.31 -13.68
CA ALA A 341 -14.78 3.79 -12.40
C ALA A 341 -15.42 4.53 -11.21
N TYR A 342 -15.48 5.87 -11.27
CA TYR A 342 -16.09 6.70 -10.22
C TYR A 342 -17.59 6.42 -10.08
N LEU A 343 -18.30 6.34 -11.21
CA LEU A 343 -19.74 6.08 -11.23
C LEU A 343 -20.11 4.77 -10.54
N MET A 344 -19.30 3.73 -10.76
CA MET A 344 -19.51 2.43 -10.10
C MET A 344 -19.38 2.53 -8.57
N LEU A 345 -18.46 3.35 -8.07
CA LEU A 345 -18.32 3.59 -6.64
C LEU A 345 -19.46 4.44 -6.09
N HIS A 346 -19.87 5.50 -6.81
CA HIS A 346 -21.03 6.33 -6.47
C HIS A 346 -22.32 5.50 -6.34
N GLN A 347 -22.60 4.60 -7.30
CA GLN A 347 -23.75 3.70 -7.25
C GLN A 347 -23.73 2.73 -6.06
N ARG A 348 -22.57 2.53 -5.44
CA ARG A 348 -22.37 1.71 -4.24
C ARG A 348 -21.98 2.54 -3.02
N ALA A 349 -22.22 3.85 -3.02
CA ALA A 349 -21.71 4.72 -1.96
C ALA A 349 -22.14 4.29 -0.55
N ARG A 350 -23.40 3.84 -0.38
CA ARG A 350 -23.91 3.34 0.91
C ARG A 350 -23.07 2.19 1.49
N LEU A 351 -22.53 1.30 0.66
CA LEU A 351 -21.62 0.23 1.12
C LEU A 351 -20.38 0.84 1.76
N PHE A 352 -19.73 1.79 1.08
CA PHE A 352 -18.54 2.45 1.58
C PHE A 352 -18.84 3.26 2.85
N ILE A 353 -19.95 4.00 2.90
CA ILE A 353 -20.38 4.70 4.12
C ILE A 353 -20.54 3.73 5.29
N SER A 354 -21.21 2.59 5.10
CA SER A 354 -21.36 1.58 6.16
C SER A 354 -20.03 0.98 6.61
N LEU A 355 -19.11 0.70 5.68
CA LEU A 355 -17.77 0.19 6.01
C LEU A 355 -17.00 1.17 6.91
N PHE A 356 -16.94 2.45 6.52
CA PHE A 356 -16.24 3.47 7.30
C PHE A 356 -16.93 3.76 8.64
N THR A 357 -18.27 3.69 8.69
CA THR A 357 -19.03 3.81 9.94
C THR A 357 -18.64 2.72 10.94
N MET A 358 -18.48 1.46 10.48
CA MET A 358 -18.01 0.37 11.34
C MET A 358 -16.58 0.56 11.81
N MET A 359 -15.73 1.28 11.05
CA MET A 359 -14.33 1.52 11.41
C MET A 359 -14.15 2.61 12.48
N LEU A 360 -15.18 3.43 12.78
CA LEU A 360 -15.11 4.47 13.83
C LEU A 360 -14.70 3.92 15.20
N CYS A 361 -15.07 2.68 15.52
CA CYS A 361 -14.73 2.07 16.81
C CYS A 361 -13.25 1.66 16.93
N MET A 362 -12.46 1.75 15.87
CA MET A 362 -11.05 1.33 15.85
C MET A 362 -10.11 2.35 16.51
N GLY A 363 -10.61 3.57 16.79
CA GLY A 363 -9.82 4.62 17.42
C GLY A 363 -8.65 5.11 16.56
N LEU A 364 -8.84 5.14 15.24
CA LEU A 364 -7.84 5.69 14.33
C LEU A 364 -7.84 7.22 14.42
N PRO A 365 -6.67 7.90 14.41
CA PRO A 365 -6.59 9.36 14.52
C PRO A 365 -7.42 10.11 13.46
N GLU A 366 -7.48 9.59 12.24
CA GLU A 366 -8.14 10.16 11.06
C GLU A 366 -9.59 9.67 10.88
N LEU A 367 -10.11 8.86 11.81
CA LEU A 367 -11.47 8.34 11.75
C LEU A 367 -12.01 8.12 13.16
N GLN A 368 -12.44 9.20 13.80
CA GLN A 368 -12.94 9.21 15.18
C GLN A 368 -14.40 9.62 15.29
N LYS A 369 -14.88 10.45 14.36
CA LYS A 369 -16.21 11.08 14.42
C LYS A 369 -16.99 10.84 13.14
N ALA A 370 -18.30 10.93 13.24
CA ALA A 370 -19.19 10.85 12.07
C ALA A 370 -18.85 11.92 11.01
N ASP A 371 -18.37 13.09 11.43
CA ASP A 371 -17.93 14.16 10.53
C ASP A 371 -16.76 13.76 9.63
N ASP A 372 -15.89 12.85 10.08
CA ASP A 372 -14.78 12.35 9.26
C ASP A 372 -15.31 11.53 8.06
N ILE A 373 -16.51 10.95 8.19
CA ILE A 373 -17.21 10.23 7.11
C ILE A 373 -17.90 11.20 6.13
N ALA A 374 -18.19 12.43 6.54
CA ALA A 374 -18.84 13.43 5.69
C ALA A 374 -17.99 13.77 4.45
N PHE A 375 -16.65 13.66 4.56
CA PHE A 375 -15.76 13.74 3.41
C PHE A 375 -16.13 12.71 2.33
N LEU A 376 -16.30 11.45 2.72
CA LEU A 376 -16.64 10.36 1.82
C LEU A 376 -18.03 10.52 1.22
N GLN A 377 -19.00 11.00 2.02
CA GLN A 377 -20.36 11.29 1.55
C GLN A 377 -20.36 12.37 0.46
N THR A 378 -19.62 13.45 0.69
CA THR A 378 -19.47 14.55 -0.27
C THR A 378 -18.79 14.08 -1.54
N THR A 379 -17.71 13.32 -1.41
CA THR A 379 -16.86 12.89 -2.53
C THR A 379 -17.58 11.88 -3.43
N LEU A 380 -18.37 10.99 -2.84
CA LEU A 380 -19.19 10.03 -3.58
C LEU A 380 -20.54 10.60 -4.03
N CYS A 381 -20.84 11.88 -3.77
CA CYS A 381 -22.12 12.50 -4.09
C CYS A 381 -23.31 11.63 -3.63
N VAL A 382 -23.31 11.21 -2.36
CA VAL A 382 -24.31 10.29 -1.80
C VAL A 382 -25.72 10.82 -2.04
N ASP A 383 -26.61 9.94 -2.50
CA ASP A 383 -28.03 10.22 -2.82
C ASP A 383 -28.26 11.31 -3.89
N MET A 384 -27.21 11.79 -4.57
CA MET A 384 -27.35 12.68 -5.73
C MET A 384 -27.66 11.89 -7.01
N PRO A 385 -28.37 12.49 -7.99
CA PRO A 385 -28.56 11.89 -9.31
C PRO A 385 -27.23 11.64 -10.05
N VAL A 386 -27.18 10.58 -10.84
CA VAL A 386 -25.99 10.15 -11.60
C VAL A 386 -25.41 11.28 -12.45
N GLU A 387 -26.24 12.08 -13.13
CA GLU A 387 -25.79 13.20 -13.98
C GLU A 387 -25.04 14.27 -13.19
N GLN A 388 -25.49 14.56 -11.96
CA GLN A 388 -24.82 15.52 -11.09
C GLN A 388 -23.50 14.96 -10.56
N ALA A 389 -23.45 13.67 -10.23
CA ALA A 389 -22.22 13.00 -9.82
C ALA A 389 -21.17 13.00 -10.95
N ILE A 390 -21.57 12.74 -12.20
CA ILE A 390 -20.70 12.85 -13.39
C ILE A 390 -20.16 14.27 -13.51
N THR A 391 -21.04 15.27 -13.47
CA THR A 391 -20.67 16.67 -13.62
C THR A 391 -19.69 17.10 -12.52
N SER A 392 -19.92 16.65 -11.28
CA SER A 392 -19.02 16.89 -10.14
C SER A 392 -17.63 16.29 -10.38
N PHE A 393 -17.55 15.00 -10.72
CA PHE A 393 -16.27 14.34 -10.96
C PHE A 393 -15.54 14.87 -12.19
N GLN A 394 -16.26 15.28 -13.23
CA GLN A 394 -15.66 15.92 -14.41
C GLN A 394 -14.93 17.22 -14.07
N LYS A 395 -15.49 18.05 -13.18
CA LYS A 395 -14.82 19.27 -12.70
C LYS A 395 -13.55 18.93 -11.95
N VAL A 396 -13.62 17.94 -11.05
CA VAL A 396 -12.46 17.44 -10.29
C VAL A 396 -11.36 16.92 -11.22
N PHE A 397 -11.73 16.19 -12.27
CA PHE A 397 -10.78 15.70 -13.27
C PHE A 397 -10.11 16.86 -14.02
N GLU A 398 -10.86 17.89 -14.41
CA GLU A 398 -10.30 19.07 -15.08
C GLU A 398 -9.39 19.91 -14.17
N GLU A 399 -9.72 20.00 -12.88
CA GLU A 399 -8.84 20.60 -11.86
C GLU A 399 -7.52 19.82 -11.72
N ALA A 400 -7.57 18.48 -11.66
CA ALA A 400 -6.35 17.66 -11.64
C ALA A 400 -5.51 17.84 -12.90
N PHE A 401 -6.18 17.85 -14.07
CA PHE A 401 -5.54 17.96 -15.37
C PHE A 401 -4.88 19.33 -15.62
N SER A 402 -5.55 20.41 -15.21
CA SER A 402 -4.99 21.77 -15.25
C SER A 402 -3.88 21.96 -14.20
N GLY A 403 -4.03 21.34 -13.02
CA GLY A 403 -3.07 21.35 -11.92
C GLY A 403 -1.79 20.52 -12.14
N ALA A 404 -1.67 19.79 -13.26
CA ALA A 404 -0.54 18.91 -13.57
C ALA A 404 0.84 19.60 -13.44
N TRP A 405 0.93 20.88 -13.84
CA TRP A 405 2.17 21.67 -13.74
C TRP A 405 2.54 22.00 -12.29
N SER A 406 1.55 22.34 -11.45
CA SER A 406 1.77 22.60 -10.02
C SER A 406 2.17 21.34 -9.24
N THR A 407 1.70 20.16 -9.68
CA THR A 407 2.10 18.88 -9.11
C THR A 407 3.56 18.56 -9.46
N LYS A 408 3.98 18.85 -10.70
CA LYS A 408 5.37 18.69 -11.15
C LYS A 408 6.36 19.55 -10.35
N THR A 409 6.01 20.80 -10.05
CA THR A 409 6.87 21.69 -9.23
C THR A 409 6.95 21.21 -7.79
N ASN A 410 5.84 20.75 -7.19
CA ASN A 410 5.84 20.15 -5.86
C ASN A 410 6.71 18.88 -5.79
N TRP A 411 6.65 18.01 -6.80
CA TRP A 411 7.51 16.83 -6.92
C TRP A 411 8.98 17.22 -7.02
N PHE A 412 9.31 18.23 -7.82
CA PHE A 412 10.68 18.75 -7.92
C PHE A 412 11.21 19.24 -6.56
N PHE A 413 10.45 20.04 -5.81
CA PHE A 413 10.85 20.48 -4.47
C PHE A 413 10.95 19.32 -3.46
N HIS A 414 10.21 18.23 -3.67
CA HIS A 414 10.37 17.01 -2.88
C HIS A 414 11.69 16.31 -3.23
N SER A 415 12.03 16.15 -4.51
CA SER A 415 13.30 15.57 -4.96
C SER A 415 14.51 16.31 -4.36
N VAL A 416 14.46 17.64 -4.30
CA VAL A 416 15.55 18.49 -3.80
C VAL A 416 15.79 18.34 -2.29
N LYS A 417 14.77 17.92 -1.52
CA LYS A 417 14.93 17.69 -0.06
C LYS A 417 15.56 16.35 0.28
N HIS A 418 15.57 15.40 -0.66
CA HIS A 418 16.13 14.06 -0.50
C HIS A 418 17.52 13.91 -1.16
N LEU A 419 17.95 14.91 -1.93
CA LEU A 419 19.34 15.14 -2.31
C LEU A 419 20.06 15.81 -1.14
#